data_AF-M5G3U1-F1
#
_entry.id   AF-M5G3U1-F1
#
_cell.length_a   1.000
_cell.length_b   1.000
_cell.length_c   1.000
_cell.angle_alpha   90.00
_cell.angle_beta   90.00
_cell.angle_gamma   90.00
#
_symmetry.space_group_name_H-M   'P 1'
#
loop_
_entity.id
_entity.type
_entity.pdbx_description
1 polymer ?
#
loop_
_entity_poly.entity_id
_entity_poly.type
_entity_poly.pdbx_seq_one_letter_code
_entity_poly.pdbx_strand_id
1 'polypeptide(L)'
;MSDTSILARILLFCRALPLSISQTRQRLIKQFLQIPLVVLSMLVFIWCINLFTSKLPFSFPASVMSMLIIFFLLLLSSATLGRARTNIPLQYLEPASDFLLKWISMFFCPSFVLLPVEESSVSIGSIELVKIVLLFFVSFFLFIVLAWAIVTLLTFISPFKSREKADQDADDGIGLGDPIPDSPPPEPTSGEAYELSTFRAQEEHSMSLGSFPSPNPGRTETPVPPSPALSRTPTLPRPAAAAIRKHHGVPSRSTPDLGADEAALESPLSGSRKGSMYDLRQDRWEGTPRTLSRSQSQATLVPSTPNSHPNVNPNAPKPSFSHNILPSVPPTAEQQLAARLSPWLPTLFYSLMFLLGLPLFYLTPHTTPGPSLPLFLSLNVLSFLFSVLLVPARIRRFLHPILTCSLLTALGIWALGAVRGWTIQQSLGAYSTGSRYLVLFDPTRRGKVAPPGAGDVLYSMLDASIVSLAIPMYRYRGELKCHAFEMFSTTIPLAVLSLFIYPLVGRALKLAPSRGLAFAARSVTTPMAIPLEASLHGDPGLTVIFCILTGVLGALAGPSLLRLLRVKPEDYITIGIVLGCTASAISTAALLGENPRAAAISSLAFVLYGVACVGLTAVPQVVQVMQTLAGM
;
A
#
# COMPACT_ATOMS: atom_id res chain seq x y z
N MET A 1 44.99 -20.80 21.59
CA MET A 1 43.93 -21.57 20.91
C MET A 1 42.91 -20.60 20.29
N SER A 2 43.33 -19.85 19.28
CA SER A 2 42.56 -18.74 18.68
C SER A 2 42.35 -18.95 17.18
N ASP A 3 43.44 -19.17 16.45
CA ASP A 3 43.50 -18.88 15.02
C ASP A 3 42.79 -19.95 14.18
N THR A 4 42.77 -21.19 14.67
CA THR A 4 41.96 -22.28 14.11
C THR A 4 40.46 -21.96 14.13
N SER A 5 39.98 -21.19 15.12
CA SER A 5 38.57 -20.77 15.18
C SER A 5 38.24 -19.66 14.17
N ILE A 6 39.21 -18.80 13.85
CA ILE A 6 39.08 -17.71 12.88
C ILE A 6 39.11 -18.29 11.46
N LEU A 7 40.09 -19.14 11.16
CA LEU A 7 40.17 -19.86 9.87
C LEU A 7 38.94 -20.74 9.63
N ALA A 8 38.45 -21.46 10.65
CA ALA A 8 37.21 -22.23 10.54
C ALA A 8 35.98 -21.33 10.23
N ARG A 9 35.85 -20.17 10.89
CA ARG A 9 34.77 -19.21 10.61
C ARG A 9 34.87 -18.59 9.22
N ILE A 10 36.07 -18.26 8.74
CA ILE A 10 36.30 -17.73 7.39
C ILE A 10 35.97 -18.81 6.35
N LEU A 11 36.44 -20.05 6.52
CA LEU A 11 36.13 -21.16 5.61
C LEU A 11 34.63 -21.49 5.58
N LEU A 12 33.96 -21.45 6.73
CA LEU A 12 32.51 -21.68 6.83
C LEU A 12 31.73 -20.51 6.19
N PHE A 13 32.17 -19.27 6.33
CA PHE A 13 31.62 -18.12 5.58
C PHE A 13 31.82 -18.28 4.06
N CYS A 14 33.02 -18.64 3.62
CA CYS A 14 33.34 -18.87 2.20
C CYS A 14 32.61 -20.08 1.58
N ARG A 15 32.09 -21.02 2.39
CA ARG A 15 31.18 -22.10 1.94
C ARG A 15 29.71 -21.69 2.02
N ALA A 16 29.30 -21.00 3.07
CA ALA A 16 27.94 -20.51 3.25
C ALA A 16 27.55 -19.45 2.21
N LEU A 17 28.48 -18.62 1.73
CA LEU A 17 28.19 -17.60 0.71
C LEU A 17 27.72 -18.20 -0.63
N PRO A 18 28.44 -19.13 -1.30
CA PRO A 18 27.93 -19.80 -2.51
C PRO A 18 26.74 -20.73 -2.23
N LEU A 19 26.61 -21.30 -1.02
CA LEU A 19 25.39 -22.04 -0.63
C LEU A 19 24.17 -21.11 -0.56
N SER A 20 24.29 -19.93 0.05
CA SER A 20 23.24 -18.91 0.07
C SER A 20 22.88 -18.48 -1.35
N ILE A 21 23.87 -18.14 -2.18
CA ILE A 21 23.64 -17.70 -3.56
C ILE A 21 23.01 -18.81 -4.41
N SER A 22 23.36 -20.08 -4.19
CA SER A 22 22.80 -21.22 -4.93
C SER A 22 21.39 -21.61 -4.48
N GLN A 23 21.09 -21.58 -3.18
CA GLN A 23 19.73 -21.78 -2.65
C GLN A 23 18.79 -20.65 -3.10
N THR A 24 19.24 -19.39 -3.00
CA THR A 24 18.46 -18.24 -3.48
C THR A 24 18.50 -18.10 -5.02
N ARG A 25 19.23 -18.93 -5.78
CA ARG A 25 19.50 -18.71 -7.22
C ARG A 25 18.24 -18.55 -8.07
N GLN A 26 17.18 -19.31 -7.84
CA GLN A 26 15.93 -19.16 -8.60
C GLN A 26 15.21 -17.85 -8.25
N ARG A 27 15.22 -17.46 -6.96
CA ARG A 27 14.64 -16.20 -6.46
C ARG A 27 15.44 -14.99 -6.98
N LEU A 28 16.78 -15.09 -7.00
CA LEU A 28 17.70 -14.14 -7.63
C LEU A 28 17.46 -14.00 -9.14
N ILE A 29 17.35 -15.10 -9.90
CA ILE A 29 17.10 -15.03 -11.35
C ILE A 29 15.75 -14.33 -11.63
N LYS A 30 14.68 -14.64 -10.87
CA LYS A 30 13.43 -13.89 -10.97
C LYS A 30 13.61 -12.41 -10.61
N GLN A 31 14.27 -12.10 -9.51
CA GLN A 31 14.46 -10.72 -9.04
C GLN A 31 15.37 -9.86 -9.93
N PHE A 32 16.41 -10.44 -10.54
CA PHE A 32 17.37 -9.70 -11.38
C PHE A 32 17.06 -9.75 -12.88
N LEU A 33 16.18 -10.64 -13.36
CA LEU A 33 15.80 -10.71 -14.78
C LEU A 33 14.32 -10.41 -15.03
N GLN A 34 13.39 -10.98 -14.26
CA GLN A 34 11.96 -10.72 -14.46
C GLN A 34 11.58 -9.31 -14.02
N ILE A 35 12.00 -8.86 -12.83
CA ILE A 35 11.62 -7.52 -12.33
C ILE A 35 12.12 -6.41 -13.27
N PRO A 36 13.40 -6.30 -13.67
CA PRO A 36 13.84 -5.23 -14.56
C PRO A 36 13.19 -5.26 -15.94
N LEU A 37 12.89 -6.45 -16.48
CA LEU A 37 12.20 -6.60 -17.76
C LEU A 37 10.73 -6.14 -17.68
N VAL A 38 10.04 -6.46 -16.59
CA VAL A 38 8.64 -6.02 -16.37
C VAL A 38 8.58 -4.52 -16.08
N VAL A 39 9.52 -3.97 -15.29
CA VAL A 39 9.66 -2.53 -15.07
C VAL A 39 9.92 -1.81 -16.40
N LEU A 40 10.84 -2.32 -17.24
CA LEU A 40 11.11 -1.76 -18.56
C LEU A 40 9.87 -1.81 -19.46
N SER A 41 9.09 -2.89 -19.42
CA SER A 41 7.81 -3.00 -20.13
C SER A 41 6.79 -1.95 -19.66
N MET A 42 6.69 -1.70 -18.34
CA MET A 42 5.87 -0.60 -17.80
C MET A 42 6.35 0.77 -18.30
N LEU A 43 7.66 1.04 -18.30
CA LEU A 43 8.21 2.31 -18.79
C LEU A 43 7.97 2.54 -20.29
N VAL A 44 8.09 1.48 -21.10
CA VAL A 44 7.76 1.53 -22.53
C VAL A 44 6.25 1.75 -22.73
N PHE A 45 5.39 1.10 -21.93
CA PHE A 45 3.94 1.34 -21.97
C PHE A 45 3.59 2.79 -21.62
N ILE A 46 4.16 3.35 -20.54
CA ILE A 46 3.93 4.75 -20.17
C ILE A 46 4.43 5.70 -21.26
N TRP A 47 5.56 5.43 -21.90
CA TRP A 47 6.05 6.20 -23.04
C TRP A 47 5.10 6.13 -24.25
N CYS A 48 4.55 4.96 -24.57
CA CYS A 48 3.52 4.81 -25.60
C CYS A 48 2.26 5.62 -25.28
N ILE A 49 1.81 5.65 -24.01
CA ILE A 49 0.71 6.52 -23.56
C ILE A 49 1.10 8.01 -23.66
N ASN A 50 2.34 8.37 -23.36
CA ASN A 50 2.84 9.74 -23.47
C ASN A 50 2.83 10.27 -24.92
N LEU A 51 3.13 9.42 -25.91
CA LEU A 51 3.00 9.74 -27.34
C LEU A 51 1.55 9.96 -27.81
N PHE A 52 0.57 9.53 -27.02
CA PHE A 52 -0.85 9.79 -27.24
C PHE A 52 -1.30 11.05 -26.48
N THR A 53 -0.96 11.18 -25.19
CA THR A 53 -1.34 12.36 -24.40
C THR A 53 -0.68 13.65 -24.90
N SER A 54 0.52 13.59 -25.49
CA SER A 54 1.17 14.74 -26.13
C SER A 54 0.47 15.27 -27.39
N LYS A 55 -0.65 14.64 -27.82
CA LYS A 55 -1.51 15.09 -28.92
C LYS A 55 -2.88 15.61 -28.44
N LEU A 56 -3.16 15.52 -27.14
CA LEU A 56 -4.39 16.03 -26.54
C LEU A 56 -4.24 17.53 -26.24
N PRO A 57 -5.34 18.31 -26.25
CA PRO A 57 -5.30 19.75 -25.96
C PRO A 57 -5.07 20.07 -24.47
N PHE A 58 -5.04 19.05 -23.60
CA PHE A 58 -4.78 19.18 -22.16
C PHE A 58 -3.58 18.33 -21.76
N SER A 59 -2.72 18.85 -20.89
CA SER A 59 -1.55 18.14 -20.37
C SER A 59 -1.95 17.26 -19.19
N PHE A 60 -1.72 15.95 -19.29
CA PHE A 60 -2.06 14.98 -18.23
C PHE A 60 -0.95 13.91 -18.10
N PRO A 61 -0.52 13.52 -16.88
CA PRO A 61 0.56 12.55 -16.68
C PRO A 61 0.28 11.16 -17.25
N ALA A 62 1.18 10.71 -18.12
CA ALA A 62 1.09 9.41 -18.77
C ALA A 62 1.13 8.24 -17.79
N SER A 63 1.84 8.34 -16.66
CA SER A 63 1.90 7.29 -15.63
C SER A 63 0.57 7.10 -14.89
N VAL A 64 -0.14 8.18 -14.59
CA VAL A 64 -1.48 8.12 -13.98
C VAL A 64 -2.51 7.57 -14.97
N MET A 65 -2.45 7.97 -16.25
CA MET A 65 -3.28 7.34 -17.30
C MET A 65 -2.96 5.85 -17.43
N SER A 66 -1.68 5.48 -17.42
CA SER A 66 -1.25 4.08 -17.54
C SER A 66 -1.75 3.22 -16.38
N MET A 67 -1.76 3.75 -15.15
CA MET A 67 -2.37 3.08 -13.99
C MET A 67 -3.87 2.83 -14.21
N LEU A 68 -4.64 3.86 -14.60
CA LEU A 68 -6.07 3.73 -14.85
C LEU A 68 -6.37 2.76 -16.02
N ILE A 69 -5.60 2.85 -17.11
CA ILE A 69 -5.76 1.98 -18.28
C ILE A 69 -5.48 0.53 -17.91
N ILE A 70 -4.41 0.22 -17.17
CA ILE A 70 -4.15 -1.16 -16.71
C ILE A 70 -5.27 -1.65 -15.77
N PHE A 71 -5.75 -0.81 -14.84
CA PHE A 71 -6.88 -1.17 -13.98
C PHE A 71 -8.14 -1.49 -14.81
N PHE A 72 -8.53 -0.67 -15.78
CA PHE A 72 -9.68 -0.93 -16.64
C PHE A 72 -9.47 -2.12 -17.60
N LEU A 73 -8.25 -2.35 -18.10
CA LEU A 73 -7.93 -3.54 -18.89
C LEU A 73 -8.02 -4.84 -18.07
N LEU A 74 -7.60 -4.81 -16.80
CA LEU A 74 -7.77 -5.95 -15.89
C LEU A 74 -9.25 -6.19 -15.55
N LEU A 75 -10.05 -5.12 -15.36
CA LEU A 75 -11.50 -5.23 -15.22
C LEU A 75 -12.16 -5.85 -16.47
N LEU A 76 -11.83 -5.36 -17.66
CA LEU A 76 -12.39 -5.84 -18.93
C LEU A 76 -11.97 -7.29 -19.20
N SER A 77 -10.70 -7.63 -18.97
CA SER A 77 -10.19 -9.01 -19.02
C SER A 77 -10.97 -9.92 -18.06
N SER A 78 -11.16 -9.49 -16.81
CA SER A 78 -11.90 -10.27 -15.81
C SER A 78 -13.38 -10.48 -16.17
N ALA A 79 -13.97 -9.58 -16.95
CA ALA A 79 -15.36 -9.67 -17.40
C ALA A 79 -15.52 -10.50 -18.69
N THR A 80 -14.51 -10.55 -19.56
CA THR A 80 -14.60 -11.17 -20.90
C THR A 80 -13.90 -12.52 -21.00
N LEU A 81 -12.74 -12.69 -20.36
CA LEU A 81 -11.93 -13.92 -20.37
C LEU A 81 -12.05 -14.73 -19.07
N GLY A 82 -12.65 -14.16 -18.03
CA GLY A 82 -12.83 -14.77 -16.71
C GLY A 82 -11.57 -14.77 -15.84
N ARG A 83 -11.77 -14.84 -14.51
CA ARG A 83 -10.73 -14.67 -13.47
C ARG A 83 -9.45 -15.47 -13.75
N ALA A 84 -9.59 -16.75 -14.12
CA ALA A 84 -8.47 -17.66 -14.35
C ALA A 84 -7.50 -17.18 -15.45
N ARG A 85 -8.01 -16.56 -16.52
CA ARG A 85 -7.16 -16.00 -17.60
C ARG A 85 -6.57 -14.65 -17.24
N THR A 86 -7.28 -13.81 -16.48
CA THR A 86 -6.77 -12.52 -15.98
C THR A 86 -5.66 -12.69 -14.93
N ASN A 87 -5.63 -13.81 -14.21
CA ASN A 87 -4.54 -14.12 -13.28
C ASN A 87 -3.19 -14.38 -13.99
N ILE A 88 -3.19 -14.79 -15.26
CA ILE A 88 -1.95 -15.07 -16.02
C ILE A 88 -1.06 -13.81 -16.16
N PRO A 89 -1.52 -12.66 -16.70
CA PRO A 89 -0.69 -11.45 -16.73
C PRO A 89 -0.37 -10.91 -15.33
N LEU A 90 -1.25 -11.09 -14.34
CA LEU A 90 -0.98 -10.69 -12.96
C LEU A 90 0.25 -11.42 -12.39
N GLN A 91 0.38 -12.74 -12.57
CA GLN A 91 1.55 -13.51 -12.11
C GLN A 91 2.90 -13.00 -12.68
N TYR A 92 2.89 -12.32 -13.83
CA TYR A 92 4.09 -11.68 -14.38
C TYR A 92 4.34 -10.27 -13.83
N LEU A 93 3.27 -9.49 -13.62
CA LEU A 93 3.32 -8.11 -13.12
C LEU A 93 3.59 -8.03 -11.61
N GLU A 94 2.94 -8.89 -10.82
CA GLU A 94 2.94 -8.84 -9.35
C GLU A 94 4.35 -8.85 -8.73
N PRO A 95 5.31 -9.70 -9.12
CA PRO A 95 6.66 -9.68 -8.53
C PRO A 95 7.42 -8.35 -8.74
N ALA A 96 7.11 -7.62 -9.81
CA ALA A 96 7.68 -6.30 -10.06
C ALA A 96 6.90 -5.20 -9.34
N SER A 97 5.57 -5.30 -9.30
CA SER A 97 4.73 -4.36 -8.56
C SER A 97 4.95 -4.43 -7.05
N ASP A 98 5.06 -5.62 -6.46
CA ASP A 98 5.35 -5.79 -5.03
C ASP A 98 6.73 -5.22 -4.66
N PHE A 99 7.72 -5.32 -5.56
CA PHE A 99 9.01 -4.65 -5.41
C PHE A 99 8.86 -3.12 -5.50
N LEU A 100 8.21 -2.62 -6.56
CA LEU A 100 8.04 -1.18 -6.79
C LEU A 100 7.27 -0.50 -5.65
N LEU A 101 6.17 -1.10 -5.21
CA LEU A 101 5.35 -0.62 -4.10
C LEU A 101 6.07 -0.71 -2.74
N LYS A 102 6.93 -1.72 -2.52
CA LYS A 102 7.77 -1.81 -1.31
C LYS A 102 8.83 -0.71 -1.25
N TRP A 103 9.36 -0.26 -2.39
CA TRP A 103 10.42 0.75 -2.47
C TRP A 103 9.91 2.15 -2.85
N ILE A 104 8.61 2.35 -3.07
CA ILE A 104 8.02 3.61 -3.57
C ILE A 104 8.43 4.85 -2.75
N SER A 105 8.57 4.71 -1.42
CA SER A 105 9.05 5.76 -0.52
C SER A 105 10.48 6.23 -0.83
N MET A 106 11.37 5.35 -1.30
CA MET A 106 12.70 5.73 -1.79
C MET A 106 12.58 6.51 -3.10
N PHE A 107 11.68 6.10 -4.00
CA PHE A 107 11.53 6.74 -5.32
C PHE A 107 10.92 8.15 -5.25
N PHE A 108 10.30 8.54 -4.12
CA PHE A 108 9.93 9.93 -3.84
C PHE A 108 11.10 10.82 -3.40
N CYS A 109 12.21 10.26 -2.92
CA CYS A 109 13.34 11.03 -2.37
C CYS A 109 13.97 12.08 -3.33
N PRO A 110 14.05 11.86 -4.67
CA PRO A 110 14.58 12.88 -5.59
C PRO A 110 13.90 14.25 -5.49
N SER A 111 12.58 14.29 -5.29
CA SER A 111 11.85 15.56 -5.19
C SER A 111 12.28 16.40 -3.99
N PHE A 112 12.65 15.77 -2.88
CA PHE A 112 13.16 16.45 -1.69
C PHE A 112 14.63 16.86 -1.85
N VAL A 113 15.44 16.02 -2.52
CA VAL A 113 16.85 16.30 -2.79
C VAL A 113 17.02 17.51 -3.73
N LEU A 114 16.04 17.77 -4.61
CA LEU A 114 16.07 18.87 -5.58
C LEU A 114 15.47 20.20 -5.07
N LEU A 115 14.77 20.22 -3.93
CA LEU A 115 14.17 21.44 -3.35
C LEU A 115 15.10 22.68 -3.34
N PRO A 116 16.41 22.60 -3.00
CA PRO A 116 17.30 23.77 -2.99
C PRO A 116 17.56 24.38 -4.37
N VAL A 117 17.27 23.64 -5.46
CA VAL A 117 17.30 24.17 -6.83
C VAL A 117 16.02 24.96 -7.11
N GLU A 118 14.87 24.43 -6.69
CA GLU A 118 13.55 25.04 -6.91
C GLU A 118 13.40 26.36 -6.13
N GLU A 119 13.80 26.37 -4.85
CA GLU A 119 13.81 27.57 -3.99
C GLU A 119 14.62 28.74 -4.58
N SER A 120 15.66 28.46 -5.36
CA SER A 120 16.53 29.51 -5.94
C SER A 120 15.82 30.44 -6.95
N SER A 121 14.60 30.08 -7.38
CA SER A 121 13.74 30.91 -8.22
C SER A 121 12.73 31.79 -7.45
N VAL A 122 12.58 31.57 -6.13
CA VAL A 122 11.41 32.03 -5.35
C VAL A 122 11.77 33.16 -4.39
N SER A 123 11.77 34.41 -4.89
CA SER A 123 12.03 35.60 -4.05
C SER A 123 10.77 36.05 -3.28
N ILE A 124 10.69 35.74 -1.99
CA ILE A 124 9.57 36.08 -1.10
C ILE A 124 10.04 36.97 0.05
N GLY A 125 9.30 38.06 0.33
CA GLY A 125 9.55 38.90 1.51
C GLY A 125 9.09 38.22 2.80
N SER A 126 9.86 38.36 3.89
CA SER A 126 9.69 37.56 5.12
C SER A 126 8.27 37.58 5.72
N ILE A 127 7.55 38.71 5.62
CA ILE A 127 6.15 38.83 6.08
C ILE A 127 5.21 37.97 5.24
N GLU A 128 5.43 37.90 3.93
CA GLU A 128 4.63 37.08 3.01
C GLU A 128 4.95 35.59 3.18
N LEU A 129 6.21 35.24 3.44
CA LEU A 129 6.60 33.87 3.80
C LEU A 129 5.86 33.39 5.07
N VAL A 130 5.77 34.22 6.11
CA VAL A 130 5.01 33.89 7.33
C VAL A 130 3.52 33.67 7.03
N LYS A 131 2.91 34.49 6.17
CA LYS A 131 1.51 34.26 5.72
C LYS A 131 1.36 32.94 4.98
N ILE A 132 2.29 32.63 4.06
CA ILE A 132 2.29 31.40 3.26
C ILE A 132 2.41 30.17 4.16
N VAL A 133 3.35 30.17 5.10
CA VAL A 133 3.55 29.06 6.07
C VAL A 133 2.32 28.91 6.98
N LEU A 134 1.76 30.01 7.49
CA LEU A 134 0.55 29.97 8.32
C LEU A 134 -0.66 29.42 7.55
N LEU A 135 -0.90 29.92 6.33
CA LEU A 135 -1.96 29.42 5.45
C LEU A 135 -1.75 27.93 5.13
N PHE A 136 -0.52 27.52 4.86
CA PHE A 136 -0.19 26.14 4.55
C PHE A 136 -0.56 25.18 5.69
N PHE A 137 -0.12 25.44 6.92
CA PHE A 137 -0.47 24.58 8.05
C PHE A 137 -1.96 24.65 8.39
N VAL A 138 -2.56 25.84 8.47
CA VAL A 138 -4.00 25.99 8.79
C VAL A 138 -4.87 25.31 7.73
N SER A 139 -4.55 25.47 6.44
CA SER A 139 -5.27 24.80 5.36
C SER A 139 -5.07 23.28 5.37
N PHE A 140 -3.89 22.76 5.72
CA PHE A 140 -3.67 21.32 5.86
C PHE A 140 -4.62 20.71 6.91
N PHE A 141 -4.69 21.29 8.12
CA PHE A 141 -5.59 20.81 9.17
C PHE A 141 -7.06 20.96 8.77
N LEU A 142 -7.47 22.13 8.29
CA LEU A 142 -8.87 22.37 7.89
C LEU A 142 -9.31 21.47 6.72
N PHE A 143 -8.42 21.15 5.78
CA PHE A 143 -8.75 20.30 4.63
C PHE A 143 -8.95 18.83 5.01
N ILE A 144 -8.20 18.32 6.00
CA ILE A 144 -8.46 16.97 6.56
C ILE A 144 -9.78 16.95 7.33
N VAL A 145 -10.08 17.99 8.14
CA VAL A 145 -11.37 18.11 8.84
C VAL A 145 -12.54 18.22 7.85
N LEU A 146 -12.38 18.99 6.79
CA LEU A 146 -13.37 19.16 5.72
C LEU A 146 -13.62 17.85 4.96
N ALA A 147 -12.55 17.16 4.54
CA ALA A 147 -12.66 15.87 3.87
C ALA A 147 -13.35 14.83 4.77
N TRP A 148 -12.95 14.73 6.04
CA TRP A 148 -13.62 13.87 7.03
C TRP A 148 -15.10 14.23 7.24
N ALA A 149 -15.43 15.51 7.34
CA ALA A 149 -16.80 15.96 7.52
C ALA A 149 -17.67 15.64 6.29
N ILE A 150 -17.14 15.77 5.07
CA ILE A 150 -17.84 15.41 3.84
C ILE A 150 -18.07 13.89 3.79
N VAL A 151 -17.05 13.05 4.05
CA VAL A 151 -17.23 11.58 4.12
C VAL A 151 -18.26 11.20 5.20
N THR A 152 -18.17 11.79 6.40
CA THR A 152 -19.08 11.50 7.52
C THR A 152 -20.52 11.90 7.21
N LEU A 153 -20.73 13.03 6.54
CA LEU A 153 -22.05 13.49 6.10
C LEU A 153 -22.62 12.58 5.01
N LEU A 154 -21.81 12.20 4.03
CA LEU A 154 -22.24 11.33 2.93
C LEU A 154 -22.52 9.90 3.39
N THR A 155 -21.70 9.32 4.27
CA THR A 155 -21.94 7.99 4.88
C THR A 155 -23.09 7.99 5.90
N PHE A 156 -23.52 9.16 6.40
CA PHE A 156 -24.77 9.29 7.17
C PHE A 156 -26.01 9.34 6.27
N ILE A 157 -25.90 9.96 5.09
CA ILE A 157 -26.98 10.03 4.08
C ILE A 157 -27.06 8.74 3.24
N SER A 158 -25.96 8.00 3.12
CA SER A 158 -25.83 6.81 2.27
C SER A 158 -26.73 5.65 2.75
N PRO A 159 -27.63 5.13 1.89
CA PRO A 159 -28.43 3.95 2.22
C PRO A 159 -27.60 2.65 2.25
N PHE A 160 -26.31 2.68 1.88
CA PHE A 160 -25.46 1.50 1.78
C PHE A 160 -24.89 1.02 3.12
N LYS A 161 -25.05 1.79 4.21
CA LYS A 161 -24.58 1.41 5.55
C LYS A 161 -25.18 0.10 6.09
N SER A 162 -26.41 -0.23 5.71
CA SER A 162 -27.02 -1.52 6.03
C SER A 162 -26.45 -2.69 5.20
N ARG A 163 -25.73 -2.39 4.11
CA ARG A 163 -25.11 -3.37 3.22
C ARG A 163 -23.66 -3.64 3.60
N GLU A 164 -22.90 -2.60 3.93
CA GLU A 164 -21.56 -2.72 4.53
C GLU A 164 -21.56 -3.70 5.71
N LYS A 165 -22.51 -3.53 6.64
CA LYS A 165 -22.65 -4.43 7.78
C LYS A 165 -23.09 -5.84 7.37
N ALA A 166 -24.01 -5.98 6.41
CA ALA A 166 -24.45 -7.30 5.93
C ALA A 166 -23.36 -8.07 5.18
N ASP A 167 -22.49 -7.36 4.44
CA ASP A 167 -21.35 -7.95 3.73
C ASP A 167 -20.24 -8.34 4.73
N GLN A 168 -20.04 -7.60 5.84
CA GLN A 168 -19.14 -8.00 6.95
C GLN A 168 -19.70 -9.13 7.81
N ASP A 169 -20.97 -9.05 8.24
CA ASP A 169 -21.68 -10.14 8.94
C ASP A 169 -21.73 -11.43 8.04
N ALA A 170 -21.53 -11.30 6.72
CA ALA A 170 -21.37 -12.42 5.77
C ALA A 170 -19.92 -12.88 5.55
N ASP A 171 -18.90 -12.00 5.57
CA ASP A 171 -17.47 -12.39 5.52
C ASP A 171 -17.07 -13.14 6.82
N ASP A 172 -17.63 -12.73 7.97
CA ASP A 172 -17.51 -13.42 9.26
C ASP A 172 -18.42 -14.67 9.37
N GLY A 173 -19.56 -14.69 8.67
CA GLY A 173 -20.57 -15.75 8.73
C GLY A 173 -20.40 -16.88 7.70
N ILE A 174 -19.80 -16.59 6.55
CA ILE A 174 -19.47 -17.56 5.48
C ILE A 174 -18.00 -17.91 5.63
N GLY A 175 -17.71 -18.96 6.40
CA GLY A 175 -16.34 -19.41 6.65
C GLY A 175 -15.58 -19.70 5.35
N LEU A 176 -14.65 -18.81 5.00
CA LEU A 176 -13.73 -18.91 3.86
C LEU A 176 -14.41 -19.23 2.53
N GLY A 177 -15.10 -18.23 1.95
CA GLY A 177 -15.51 -18.27 0.55
C GLY A 177 -14.31 -18.57 -0.35
N ASP A 178 -14.35 -19.72 -1.04
CA ASP A 178 -13.20 -20.53 -1.46
C ASP A 178 -11.85 -19.77 -1.59
N PRO A 179 -10.89 -19.99 -0.67
CA PRO A 179 -9.50 -19.66 -0.98
C PRO A 179 -9.09 -20.39 -2.27
N ILE A 180 -8.07 -19.85 -2.94
CA ILE A 180 -7.40 -20.57 -4.03
C ILE A 180 -7.11 -21.99 -3.52
N PRO A 181 -7.50 -23.07 -4.24
CA PRO A 181 -7.15 -24.41 -3.82
C PRO A 181 -5.62 -24.48 -3.80
N ASP A 182 -5.05 -24.49 -2.60
CA ASP A 182 -3.63 -24.26 -2.41
C ASP A 182 -2.83 -25.27 -3.24
N SER A 183 -2.14 -24.78 -4.27
CA SER A 183 -0.80 -25.30 -4.53
C SER A 183 -0.08 -25.13 -3.19
N PRO A 184 0.22 -26.21 -2.45
CA PRO A 184 0.57 -26.12 -1.04
C PRO A 184 1.67 -25.08 -0.87
N PRO A 185 1.52 -24.11 0.05
CA PRO A 185 2.39 -22.95 0.12
C PRO A 185 3.82 -23.45 0.12
N PRO A 186 4.63 -23.08 -0.90
CA PRO A 186 5.84 -23.81 -1.24
C PRO A 186 6.72 -23.89 0.00
N GLU A 187 6.92 -25.12 0.51
CA GLU A 187 7.39 -25.35 1.88
C GLU A 187 8.50 -24.36 2.20
N PRO A 188 8.32 -23.44 3.18
CA PRO A 188 9.13 -22.24 3.28
C PRO A 188 10.57 -22.63 3.53
N THR A 189 11.36 -22.66 2.45
CA THR A 189 12.74 -23.16 2.46
C THR A 189 13.47 -22.43 3.58
N SER A 190 14.16 -23.17 4.46
CA SER A 190 14.32 -22.84 5.89
C SER A 190 14.77 -21.41 6.30
N GLY A 191 15.26 -20.58 5.38
CA GLY A 191 15.41 -19.14 5.56
C GLY A 191 14.12 -18.30 5.50
N GLU A 192 13.08 -18.66 4.74
CA GLU A 192 11.88 -17.82 4.57
C GLU A 192 10.95 -17.85 5.79
N ALA A 193 10.76 -19.02 6.40
CA ALA A 193 10.12 -19.12 7.71
C ALA A 193 10.91 -18.37 8.80
N TYR A 194 12.25 -18.32 8.68
CA TYR A 194 13.13 -17.58 9.57
C TYR A 194 13.06 -16.06 9.37
N GLU A 195 13.04 -15.55 8.13
CA GLU A 195 12.89 -14.11 7.86
C GLU A 195 11.56 -13.57 8.39
N LEU A 196 10.46 -14.31 8.22
CA LEU A 196 9.15 -13.92 8.75
C LEU A 196 9.08 -13.99 10.29
N SER A 197 9.57 -15.08 10.88
CA SER A 197 9.53 -15.27 12.34
C SER A 197 10.52 -14.39 13.10
N THR A 198 11.68 -14.05 12.52
CA THR A 198 12.64 -13.12 13.16
C THR A 198 12.06 -11.70 13.23
N PHE A 199 11.35 -11.25 12.19
CA PHE A 199 10.59 -9.99 12.25
C PHE A 199 9.52 -10.03 13.34
N ARG A 200 8.69 -11.08 13.35
CA ARG A 200 7.60 -11.24 14.33
C ARG A 200 8.11 -11.33 15.77
N ALA A 201 9.21 -12.03 16.01
CA ALA A 201 9.83 -12.15 17.32
C ALA A 201 10.47 -10.82 17.79
N GLN A 202 11.07 -10.03 16.90
CA GLN A 202 11.53 -8.68 17.24
C GLN A 202 10.36 -7.73 17.59
N GLU A 203 9.19 -7.94 17.01
CA GLU A 203 7.97 -7.18 17.28
C GLU A 203 7.33 -7.59 18.62
N GLU A 204 7.15 -8.88 18.87
CA GLU A 204 6.65 -9.43 20.16
C GLU A 204 7.58 -9.12 21.35
N HIS A 205 8.91 -9.16 21.14
CA HIS A 205 9.87 -8.79 22.19
C HIS A 205 9.88 -7.27 22.46
N SER A 206 9.33 -6.45 21.56
CA SER A 206 9.14 -5.01 21.77
C SER A 206 7.86 -4.67 22.55
N MET A 207 6.88 -5.58 22.60
CA MET A 207 5.59 -5.39 23.31
C MET A 207 5.53 -6.05 24.70
N SER A 208 6.44 -6.98 25.03
CA SER A 208 6.39 -7.78 26.26
C SER A 208 7.04 -7.15 27.50
N LEU A 209 7.81 -6.06 27.35
CA LEU A 209 8.38 -5.29 28.47
C LEU A 209 7.35 -4.31 29.08
N GLY A 210 6.24 -4.87 29.58
CA GLY A 210 5.07 -4.11 30.05
C GLY A 210 4.23 -4.75 31.16
N SER A 211 4.64 -5.88 31.74
CA SER A 211 3.92 -6.53 32.85
C SER A 211 4.85 -7.27 33.81
N PHE A 212 4.59 -7.16 35.12
CA PHE A 212 5.19 -8.00 36.15
C PHE A 212 4.38 -9.31 36.29
N PRO A 213 5.01 -10.44 36.66
CA PRO A 213 4.34 -11.73 36.72
C PRO A 213 3.41 -11.85 37.96
N SER A 214 2.26 -12.49 37.75
CA SER A 214 1.37 -12.97 38.82
C SER A 214 1.49 -14.50 38.93
N PRO A 215 1.54 -15.10 40.13
CA PRO A 215 1.84 -16.52 40.29
C PRO A 215 0.68 -17.43 39.87
N ASN A 216 0.99 -18.52 39.17
CA ASN A 216 0.03 -19.46 38.62
C ASN A 216 -0.11 -20.72 39.51
N PRO A 217 -1.30 -21.06 40.05
CA PRO A 217 -1.46 -22.19 40.99
C PRO A 217 -1.72 -23.53 40.26
N GLY A 218 -0.86 -24.53 40.44
CA GLY A 218 -0.96 -25.76 39.61
C GLY A 218 -0.16 -27.01 40.02
N ARG A 219 -0.26 -27.46 41.29
CA ARG A 219 0.12 -28.82 41.78
C ARG A 219 1.54 -29.36 41.50
N THR A 220 2.32 -29.49 42.58
CA THR A 220 2.73 -30.83 43.11
C THR A 220 3.20 -30.73 44.57
N GLU A 221 2.52 -31.43 45.48
CA GLU A 221 2.99 -31.64 46.86
C GLU A 221 2.57 -33.01 47.39
N THR A 222 3.54 -33.75 47.95
CA THR A 222 3.39 -34.87 48.91
C THR A 222 4.74 -35.03 49.65
N PRO A 223 4.81 -35.66 50.83
CA PRO A 223 4.01 -35.32 52.03
C PRO A 223 4.87 -35.29 53.33
N VAL A 224 4.39 -34.68 54.43
CA VAL A 224 4.81 -35.00 55.82
C VAL A 224 3.79 -34.43 56.85
N PRO A 225 3.65 -34.99 58.08
CA PRO A 225 2.50 -34.75 58.99
C PRO A 225 2.90 -34.11 60.36
N PRO A 226 2.04 -34.10 61.43
CA PRO A 226 0.69 -33.51 61.56
C PRO A 226 0.47 -32.68 62.88
N SER A 227 -0.76 -32.14 63.04
CA SER A 227 -1.42 -31.73 64.32
C SER A 227 -0.92 -30.44 65.03
N PRO A 228 -1.68 -29.84 65.99
CA PRO A 228 -3.02 -30.16 66.50
C PRO A 228 -4.06 -29.01 66.31
N ALA A 229 -5.26 -29.11 66.92
CA ALA A 229 -6.39 -28.19 66.74
C ALA A 229 -6.88 -27.52 68.05
N LEU A 230 -7.55 -26.34 67.96
CA LEU A 230 -8.48 -25.68 68.92
C LEU A 230 -8.96 -24.33 68.28
N SER A 231 -10.08 -23.65 68.64
CA SER A 231 -11.47 -24.07 68.94
C SER A 231 -12.44 -22.86 69.07
N ARG A 232 -13.75 -23.07 68.78
CA ARG A 232 -14.94 -22.27 69.23
C ARG A 232 -15.30 -20.91 68.56
N THR A 233 -16.59 -20.56 68.71
CA THR A 233 -17.40 -19.42 68.19
C THR A 233 -17.85 -18.52 69.39
N PRO A 234 -18.81 -17.52 69.38
CA PRO A 234 -19.82 -17.09 68.37
C PRO A 234 -20.26 -15.56 68.29
N THR A 235 -21.30 -15.26 67.46
CA THR A 235 -22.37 -14.19 67.53
C THR A 235 -22.16 -12.66 67.36
N LEU A 236 -22.79 -12.07 66.30
CA LEU A 236 -23.80 -10.95 66.18
C LEU A 236 -23.62 -9.56 66.89
N PRO A 237 -24.38 -8.45 66.57
CA PRO A 237 -25.53 -8.21 65.64
C PRO A 237 -25.44 -6.92 64.72
N ARG A 238 -26.60 -6.41 64.24
CA ARG A 238 -26.86 -5.27 63.29
C ARG A 238 -27.20 -3.91 63.96
N PRO A 239 -27.19 -2.77 63.19
CA PRO A 239 -28.42 -2.10 62.67
C PRO A 239 -28.35 -1.89 61.13
N ALA A 240 -29.39 -1.62 60.29
CA ALA A 240 -30.68 -0.89 60.36
C ALA A 240 -30.53 0.64 60.19
N ALA A 241 -31.27 1.39 59.33
CA ALA A 241 -32.32 1.11 58.32
C ALA A 241 -32.22 2.20 57.17
N ALA A 242 -33.14 2.51 56.23
CA ALA A 242 -34.55 2.18 55.98
C ALA A 242 -35.00 2.43 54.49
N ALA A 243 -36.25 2.05 54.17
CA ALA A 243 -37.30 2.57 53.25
C ALA A 243 -37.03 3.69 52.19
N ILE A 244 -37.74 3.80 51.04
CA ILE A 244 -39.19 3.60 50.77
C ILE A 244 -39.52 2.94 49.39
N ARG A 245 -40.61 2.15 49.38
CA ARG A 245 -41.44 1.55 48.29
C ARG A 245 -41.74 2.42 47.04
N LYS A 246 -42.17 1.89 45.87
CA LYS A 246 -43.36 1.02 45.61
C LYS A 246 -43.18 0.02 44.42
N HIS A 247 -44.17 -0.87 44.28
CA HIS A 247 -44.27 -2.00 43.33
C HIS A 247 -45.53 -1.90 42.42
N HIS A 248 -45.68 -2.89 41.52
CA HIS A 248 -46.84 -3.31 40.69
C HIS A 248 -46.79 -2.89 39.21
N GLY A 249 -47.23 -3.71 38.24
CA GLY A 249 -47.71 -5.10 38.33
C GLY A 249 -48.23 -5.63 36.98
N VAL A 250 -48.14 -6.94 36.74
CA VAL A 250 -48.56 -7.62 35.48
C VAL A 250 -49.89 -8.37 35.70
N PRO A 251 -50.85 -8.32 34.76
CA PRO A 251 -51.31 -9.59 34.15
C PRO A 251 -51.70 -9.47 32.66
N SER A 252 -51.83 -10.62 31.99
CA SER A 252 -52.32 -10.80 30.62
C SER A 252 -53.70 -11.47 30.58
N ARG A 253 -54.57 -11.17 29.59
CA ARG A 253 -55.58 -12.12 29.08
C ARG A 253 -56.39 -11.71 27.82
N SER A 254 -56.63 -12.72 26.97
CA SER A 254 -57.83 -13.05 26.15
C SER A 254 -58.50 -12.06 25.17
N THR A 255 -58.93 -12.63 24.03
CA THR A 255 -59.93 -12.14 23.05
C THR A 255 -61.38 -12.30 23.58
N PRO A 256 -62.42 -11.80 22.88
CA PRO A 256 -63.08 -12.57 21.80
C PRO A 256 -63.60 -11.74 20.60
N ASP A 257 -64.37 -12.38 19.71
CA ASP A 257 -64.72 -12.01 18.33
C ASP A 257 -65.83 -10.96 18.11
N LEU A 258 -65.84 -10.40 16.88
CA LEU A 258 -66.97 -9.96 16.04
C LEU A 258 -66.38 -9.60 14.64
N GLY A 259 -66.96 -9.93 13.47
CA GLY A 259 -68.09 -10.81 13.15
C GLY A 259 -68.77 -10.46 11.79
N ALA A 260 -69.05 -11.48 10.97
CA ALA A 260 -69.97 -11.52 9.80
C ALA A 260 -69.49 -11.19 8.35
N ASP A 261 -70.15 -11.92 7.41
CA ASP A 261 -70.39 -11.76 5.96
C ASP A 261 -69.21 -11.76 4.95
N GLU A 262 -69.00 -12.78 4.10
CA GLU A 262 -69.78 -13.35 2.94
C GLU A 262 -69.52 -12.62 1.59
N ALA A 263 -69.52 -13.24 0.39
CA ALA A 263 -69.36 -14.64 -0.05
C ALA A 263 -68.97 -14.64 -1.57
N ALA A 264 -67.95 -15.36 -2.02
CA ALA A 264 -68.01 -16.61 -2.83
C ALA A 264 -68.17 -16.47 -4.37
N LEU A 265 -67.76 -17.52 -5.12
CA LEU A 265 -67.79 -17.71 -6.59
C LEU A 265 -66.86 -16.77 -7.42
N GLU A 266 -66.29 -17.14 -8.58
CA GLU A 266 -66.27 -18.42 -9.32
C GLU A 266 -64.99 -18.59 -10.17
N SER A 267 -64.82 -19.75 -10.82
CA SER A 267 -63.87 -19.98 -11.92
C SER A 267 -64.50 -20.94 -12.95
N PRO A 268 -64.25 -20.79 -14.27
CA PRO A 268 -63.25 -21.68 -14.87
C PRO A 268 -62.51 -21.22 -16.17
N LEU A 269 -61.29 -21.72 -16.32
CA LEU A 269 -60.62 -22.25 -17.54
C LEU A 269 -60.35 -21.42 -18.83
N SER A 270 -59.11 -21.61 -19.32
CA SER A 270 -58.62 -21.60 -20.73
C SER A 270 -58.25 -20.26 -21.38
N GLY A 271 -57.01 -20.13 -21.92
CA GLY A 271 -56.61 -18.88 -22.59
C GLY A 271 -55.17 -18.59 -23.08
N SER A 272 -54.32 -19.57 -23.41
CA SER A 272 -53.14 -19.39 -24.33
C SER A 272 -51.89 -18.55 -23.91
N ARG A 273 -50.78 -19.29 -23.69
CA ARG A 273 -49.41 -19.07 -24.21
C ARG A 273 -48.38 -18.08 -23.59
N LYS A 274 -47.15 -18.64 -23.53
CA LYS A 274 -45.81 -18.05 -23.31
C LYS A 274 -45.52 -17.51 -21.89
N GLY A 275 -44.45 -17.95 -21.21
CA GLY A 275 -43.50 -19.02 -21.54
C GLY A 275 -42.13 -18.80 -20.92
N SER A 276 -41.92 -19.31 -19.70
CA SER A 276 -40.62 -19.39 -19.05
C SER A 276 -40.35 -20.86 -18.69
N MET A 277 -39.15 -21.35 -18.98
CA MET A 277 -38.77 -22.75 -18.74
C MET A 277 -37.26 -22.85 -18.51
N TYR A 278 -36.88 -23.14 -17.28
CA TYR A 278 -35.63 -23.83 -16.95
C TYR A 278 -36.04 -25.21 -16.45
N ASP A 279 -35.55 -26.25 -17.11
CA ASP A 279 -35.61 -27.63 -16.62
C ASP A 279 -34.30 -28.35 -16.97
N LEU A 280 -34.15 -29.55 -16.43
CA LEU A 280 -32.87 -30.18 -16.12
C LEU A 280 -32.32 -31.09 -17.24
N ARG A 281 -31.09 -31.55 -16.95
CA ARG A 281 -30.50 -32.86 -17.26
C ARG A 281 -29.55 -32.96 -18.47
N GLN A 282 -28.34 -33.39 -18.10
CA GLN A 282 -27.37 -34.25 -18.80
C GLN A 282 -27.63 -34.63 -20.27
N ASP A 283 -26.58 -34.56 -21.08
CA ASP A 283 -26.18 -35.76 -21.82
C ASP A 283 -24.65 -35.90 -21.97
N ARG A 284 -24.22 -37.09 -22.43
CA ARG A 284 -22.84 -37.62 -22.47
C ARG A 284 -22.33 -37.69 -23.91
N TRP A 285 -21.04 -37.49 -24.17
CA TRP A 285 -20.38 -38.13 -25.33
C TRP A 285 -18.88 -38.39 -25.10
N GLU A 286 -18.34 -39.46 -25.70
CA GLU A 286 -16.93 -39.89 -25.63
C GLU A 286 -16.28 -39.87 -27.03
N GLY A 287 -14.95 -39.73 -27.13
CA GLY A 287 -14.28 -39.61 -28.44
C GLY A 287 -12.74 -39.49 -28.42
N THR A 288 -12.04 -40.54 -28.02
CA THR A 288 -10.58 -40.75 -28.21
C THR A 288 -10.29 -41.52 -29.53
N PRO A 289 -9.03 -41.87 -29.93
CA PRO A 289 -7.68 -41.59 -29.37
C PRO A 289 -6.62 -41.10 -30.39
N ARG A 290 -5.40 -40.73 -29.93
CA ARG A 290 -4.11 -41.41 -30.30
C ARG A 290 -2.81 -40.80 -29.71
N THR A 291 -2.07 -41.62 -28.94
CA THR A 291 -0.58 -41.89 -28.97
C THR A 291 0.44 -40.74 -29.00
N LEU A 292 1.63 -40.76 -28.38
CA LEU A 292 2.45 -41.70 -27.56
C LEU A 292 3.43 -40.81 -26.72
N SER A 293 4.16 -41.21 -25.66
CA SER A 293 4.82 -42.48 -25.30
C SER A 293 4.92 -42.67 -23.76
N ARG A 294 5.83 -43.55 -23.26
CA ARG A 294 5.64 -44.32 -22.00
C ARG A 294 6.92 -44.71 -21.25
N SER A 295 6.97 -44.46 -19.95
CA SER A 295 7.56 -45.34 -18.90
C SER A 295 6.88 -44.97 -17.57
N GLN A 296 6.16 -45.83 -16.83
CA GLN A 296 6.37 -47.19 -16.27
C GLN A 296 7.41 -47.30 -15.14
N SER A 297 6.87 -47.43 -13.92
CA SER A 297 7.28 -48.40 -12.90
C SER A 297 6.01 -48.99 -12.26
N GLN A 298 6.10 -50.18 -11.65
CA GLN A 298 4.94 -51.02 -11.31
C GLN A 298 4.53 -50.92 -9.83
N ALA A 299 3.23 -51.10 -9.55
CA ALA A 299 2.70 -51.55 -8.26
C ALA A 299 1.50 -52.50 -8.49
N THR A 300 1.39 -53.53 -7.65
CA THR A 300 0.61 -54.76 -7.90
C THR A 300 -0.92 -54.59 -7.77
N LEU A 301 -1.68 -55.33 -8.59
CA LEU A 301 -3.13 -55.46 -8.50
C LEU A 301 -3.57 -56.45 -7.39
N VAL A 302 -4.70 -56.17 -6.74
CA VAL A 302 -5.48 -57.12 -5.92
C VAL A 302 -6.94 -57.05 -6.39
N PRO A 303 -7.64 -58.19 -6.64
CA PRO A 303 -8.96 -58.18 -7.25
C PRO A 303 -10.10 -57.88 -6.26
N SER A 304 -11.17 -57.24 -6.75
CA SER A 304 -12.37 -56.87 -6.00
C SER A 304 -13.49 -57.91 -6.11
N THR A 305 -14.13 -58.26 -4.99
CA THR A 305 -15.41 -58.99 -4.95
C THR A 305 -16.60 -58.03 -4.73
N PRO A 306 -17.82 -58.36 -5.21
CA PRO A 306 -18.94 -57.41 -5.26
C PRO A 306 -19.86 -57.43 -4.04
N ASN A 307 -20.62 -56.33 -3.89
CA ASN A 307 -21.86 -56.18 -3.11
C ASN A 307 -21.86 -56.58 -1.61
N SER A 308 -21.63 -55.59 -0.75
CA SER A 308 -22.46 -55.42 0.46
C SER A 308 -22.50 -53.93 0.86
N HIS A 309 -23.64 -53.45 1.36
CA HIS A 309 -23.74 -52.13 2.00
C HIS A 309 -23.41 -52.26 3.49
N PRO A 310 -22.34 -51.62 4.00
CA PRO A 310 -22.08 -51.58 5.44
C PRO A 310 -22.97 -50.52 6.10
N ASN A 311 -23.79 -50.95 7.06
CA ASN A 311 -24.58 -50.06 7.90
C ASN A 311 -23.66 -49.15 8.75
N VAL A 312 -23.74 -47.83 8.59
CA VAL A 312 -22.82 -46.88 9.25
C VAL A 312 -23.23 -46.68 10.71
N ASN A 313 -22.58 -47.41 11.61
CA ASN A 313 -22.74 -47.24 13.06
C ASN A 313 -22.19 -45.85 13.49
N PRO A 314 -23.02 -44.93 14.02
CA PRO A 314 -22.58 -43.58 14.37
C PRO A 314 -21.63 -43.53 15.58
N ASN A 315 -21.47 -44.62 16.34
CA ASN A 315 -20.60 -44.70 17.52
C ASN A 315 -19.25 -45.40 17.25
N ALA A 316 -18.84 -45.56 15.99
CA ALA A 316 -17.48 -46.03 15.67
C ALA A 316 -16.44 -44.95 16.04
N PRO A 317 -15.35 -45.26 16.77
CA PRO A 317 -14.30 -44.28 17.05
C PRO A 317 -13.62 -43.87 15.74
N LYS A 318 -13.54 -42.56 15.48
CA LYS A 318 -12.92 -42.02 14.27
C LYS A 318 -11.46 -42.49 14.18
N PRO A 319 -10.96 -42.95 13.02
CA PRO A 319 -9.56 -43.29 12.86
C PRO A 319 -8.72 -42.02 13.10
N SER A 320 -7.84 -42.08 14.09
CA SER A 320 -6.91 -40.99 14.40
C SER A 320 -5.85 -40.93 13.30
N PHE A 321 -6.04 -40.04 12.32
CA PHE A 321 -4.98 -39.63 11.41
C PHE A 321 -3.90 -38.87 12.19
N SER A 322 -2.97 -39.62 12.78
CA SER A 322 -1.71 -39.09 13.24
C SER A 322 -0.98 -38.53 12.01
N HIS A 323 -0.94 -37.21 11.87
CA HIS A 323 -0.01 -36.56 10.97
C HIS A 323 1.41 -36.99 11.39
N ASN A 324 2.02 -37.89 10.62
CA ASN A 324 3.45 -38.16 10.69
C ASN A 324 4.17 -36.93 10.12
N ILE A 325 4.25 -35.88 10.95
CA ILE A 325 5.19 -34.78 10.76
C ILE A 325 6.57 -35.43 10.84
N LEU A 326 7.20 -35.64 9.69
CA LEU A 326 8.61 -36.01 9.63
C LEU A 326 9.39 -34.96 10.43
N PRO A 327 10.26 -35.35 11.37
CA PRO A 327 10.99 -34.39 12.18
C PRO A 327 11.80 -33.49 11.24
N SER A 328 11.47 -32.19 11.23
CA SER A 328 12.11 -31.22 10.35
C SER A 328 13.61 -31.18 10.68
N VAL A 329 14.43 -31.55 9.69
CA VAL A 329 15.88 -31.60 9.85
C VAL A 329 16.35 -30.21 10.29
N PRO A 330 16.99 -30.06 11.46
CA PRO A 330 17.38 -28.75 11.96
C PRO A 330 18.34 -28.10 10.96
N PRO A 331 18.12 -26.83 10.55
CA PRO A 331 18.85 -26.23 9.45
C PRO A 331 20.35 -26.23 9.73
N THR A 332 21.15 -26.67 8.77
CA THR A 332 22.60 -26.80 8.89
C THR A 332 23.23 -25.46 9.28
N ALA A 333 24.36 -25.45 10.02
CA ALA A 333 25.03 -24.21 10.42
C ALA A 333 25.32 -23.26 9.23
N GLU A 334 25.57 -23.80 8.04
CA GLU A 334 25.74 -23.03 6.79
C GLU A 334 24.43 -22.38 6.31
N GLN A 335 23.27 -23.05 6.46
CA GLN A 335 21.94 -22.46 6.20
C GLN A 335 21.57 -21.39 7.23
N GLN A 336 21.88 -21.60 8.51
CA GLN A 336 21.67 -20.60 9.55
C GLN A 336 22.54 -19.34 9.31
N LEU A 337 23.77 -19.52 8.83
CA LEU A 337 24.64 -18.39 8.46
C LEU A 337 24.14 -17.70 7.18
N ALA A 338 23.71 -18.45 6.17
CA ALA A 338 23.08 -17.90 4.96
C ALA A 338 21.84 -17.04 5.29
N ALA A 339 20.93 -17.54 6.13
CA ALA A 339 19.74 -16.81 6.57
C ALA A 339 20.08 -15.52 7.35
N ARG A 340 21.19 -15.49 8.09
CA ARG A 340 21.71 -14.28 8.76
C ARG A 340 22.41 -13.30 7.81
N LEU A 341 22.91 -13.76 6.66
CA LEU A 341 23.58 -12.93 5.67
C LEU A 341 22.63 -12.35 4.62
N SER A 342 21.52 -13.04 4.30
CA SER A 342 20.50 -12.61 3.33
C SER A 342 20.13 -11.11 3.46
N PRO A 343 19.77 -10.58 4.65
CA PRO A 343 19.36 -9.17 4.78
C PRO A 343 20.48 -8.15 4.53
N TRP A 344 21.75 -8.55 4.62
CA TRP A 344 22.91 -7.68 4.43
C TRP A 344 23.39 -7.60 2.98
N LEU A 345 23.00 -8.56 2.11
CA LEU A 345 23.44 -8.60 0.72
C LEU A 345 23.14 -7.30 -0.07
N PRO A 346 21.96 -6.66 0.04
CA PRO A 346 21.70 -5.38 -0.63
C PRO A 346 22.63 -4.27 -0.10
N THR A 347 22.77 -4.14 1.22
CA THR A 347 23.62 -3.12 1.84
C THR A 347 25.09 -3.27 1.44
N LEU A 348 25.59 -4.51 1.35
CA LEU A 348 26.95 -4.82 0.87
C LEU A 348 27.12 -4.48 -0.61
N PHE A 349 26.14 -4.83 -1.46
CA PHE A 349 26.17 -4.50 -2.89
C PHE A 349 26.20 -2.99 -3.13
N TYR A 350 25.31 -2.23 -2.49
CA TYR A 350 25.29 -0.77 -2.65
C TYR A 350 26.50 -0.09 -2.00
N SER A 351 27.05 -0.62 -0.90
CA SER A 351 28.31 -0.13 -0.32
C SER A 351 29.50 -0.34 -1.27
N LEU A 352 29.58 -1.50 -1.93
CA LEU A 352 30.59 -1.74 -2.96
C LEU A 352 30.40 -0.81 -4.18
N MET A 353 29.15 -0.59 -4.62
CA MET A 353 28.84 0.34 -5.71
C MET A 353 29.18 1.80 -5.35
N PHE A 354 29.04 2.20 -4.08
CA PHE A 354 29.48 3.51 -3.57
C PHE A 354 31.01 3.63 -3.60
N LEU A 355 31.72 2.64 -3.05
CA LEU A 355 33.19 2.61 -3.00
C LEU A 355 33.82 2.59 -4.41
N LEU A 356 33.21 1.89 -5.37
CA LEU A 356 33.61 1.92 -6.79
C LEU A 356 33.18 3.22 -7.50
N GLY A 357 32.08 3.85 -7.07
CA GLY A 357 31.60 5.12 -7.58
C GLY A 357 32.50 6.31 -7.22
N LEU A 358 33.19 6.28 -6.09
CA LEU A 358 34.11 7.34 -5.66
C LEU A 358 35.26 7.60 -6.66
N PRO A 359 36.11 6.63 -7.05
CA PRO A 359 37.17 6.88 -8.02
C PRO A 359 36.61 7.27 -9.40
N LEU A 360 35.48 6.69 -9.82
CA LEU A 360 34.81 7.10 -11.06
C LEU A 360 34.38 8.58 -11.02
N PHE A 361 33.79 9.04 -9.93
CA PHE A 361 33.36 10.44 -9.80
C PHE A 361 34.52 11.44 -9.77
N TYR A 362 35.61 11.13 -9.05
CA TYR A 362 36.73 12.06 -8.91
C TYR A 362 37.72 12.03 -10.09
N LEU A 363 38.08 10.85 -10.60
CA LEU A 363 39.11 10.70 -11.65
C LEU A 363 38.60 11.02 -13.06
N THR A 364 37.30 10.91 -13.32
CA THR A 364 36.73 11.23 -14.63
C THR A 364 36.72 12.75 -14.87
N PRO A 365 37.13 13.25 -16.06
CA PRO A 365 37.12 14.68 -16.38
C PRO A 365 35.73 15.33 -16.30
N HIS A 366 35.68 16.65 -16.07
CA HIS A 366 34.42 17.43 -16.01
C HIS A 366 33.62 17.44 -17.33
N THR A 367 34.24 17.10 -18.46
CA THR A 367 33.63 17.16 -19.80
C THR A 367 32.80 15.93 -20.19
N THR A 368 32.96 14.81 -19.48
CA THR A 368 32.21 13.57 -19.73
C THR A 368 31.05 13.41 -18.74
N PRO A 369 29.78 13.59 -19.16
CA PRO A 369 28.63 13.36 -18.30
C PRO A 369 28.42 11.85 -18.06
N GLY A 370 27.84 11.49 -16.91
CA GLY A 370 27.49 10.11 -16.55
C GLY A 370 28.22 9.41 -15.38
N PRO A 371 29.42 9.80 -14.89
CA PRO A 371 30.11 9.05 -13.84
C PRO A 371 29.46 9.19 -12.45
N SER A 372 28.55 10.16 -12.26
CA SER A 372 27.86 10.40 -10.99
C SER A 372 26.78 9.38 -10.66
N LEU A 373 26.17 8.70 -11.65
CA LEU A 373 25.02 7.82 -11.42
C LEU A 373 25.31 6.70 -10.40
N PRO A 374 26.39 5.89 -10.52
CA PRO A 374 26.64 4.80 -9.56
C PRO A 374 26.86 5.31 -8.14
N LEU A 375 27.58 6.43 -7.99
CA LEU A 375 27.89 7.03 -6.69
C LEU A 375 26.64 7.65 -6.03
N PHE A 376 25.86 8.43 -6.76
CA PHE A 376 24.69 9.10 -6.20
C PHE A 376 23.49 8.16 -6.03
N LEU A 377 23.36 7.12 -6.86
CA LEU A 377 22.32 6.09 -6.70
C LEU A 377 22.62 5.21 -5.49
N SER A 378 23.87 4.77 -5.31
CA SER A 378 24.25 4.03 -4.10
C SER A 378 24.14 4.90 -2.84
N LEU A 379 24.54 6.17 -2.89
CA LEU A 379 24.35 7.12 -1.78
C LEU A 379 22.88 7.25 -1.36
N ASN A 380 21.95 7.40 -2.31
CA ASN A 380 20.52 7.49 -2.00
C ASN A 380 20.01 6.18 -1.39
N VAL A 381 20.32 5.03 -2.01
CA VAL A 381 19.88 3.72 -1.50
C VAL A 381 20.45 3.43 -0.11
N LEU A 382 21.73 3.74 0.14
CA LEU A 382 22.36 3.59 1.45
C LEU A 382 21.76 4.57 2.48
N SER A 383 21.40 5.79 2.09
CA SER A 383 20.73 6.76 2.97
C SER A 383 19.33 6.29 3.39
N PHE A 384 18.59 5.67 2.46
CA PHE A 384 17.30 5.06 2.75
C PHE A 384 17.44 3.83 3.65
N LEU A 385 18.38 2.92 3.34
CA LEU A 385 18.68 1.74 4.16
C LEU A 385 19.11 2.14 5.58
N PHE A 386 20.02 3.10 5.71
CA PHE A 386 20.41 3.69 6.99
C PHE A 386 19.18 4.17 7.76
N SER A 387 18.27 4.91 7.11
CA SER A 387 17.08 5.38 7.80
C SER A 387 16.07 4.30 8.17
N VAL A 388 15.95 3.22 7.40
CA VAL A 388 14.99 2.13 7.68
C VAL A 388 15.57 1.12 8.69
N LEU A 389 16.89 1.00 8.79
CA LEU A 389 17.57 0.04 9.66
C LEU A 389 18.08 0.66 10.98
N LEU A 390 18.70 1.84 10.96
CA LEU A 390 19.37 2.42 12.14
C LEU A 390 18.50 3.42 12.93
N VAL A 391 17.51 4.09 12.32
CA VAL A 391 16.64 5.03 13.06
C VAL A 391 15.63 4.24 13.91
N PRO A 392 15.65 4.36 15.27
CA PRO A 392 14.75 3.60 16.14
C PRO A 392 13.28 3.92 15.85
N ALA A 393 12.40 2.91 15.95
CA ALA A 393 10.98 3.04 15.61
C ALA A 393 10.27 4.20 16.34
N ARG A 394 10.62 4.45 17.61
CA ARG A 394 10.10 5.57 18.42
C ARG A 394 10.42 6.95 17.81
N ILE A 395 11.56 7.09 17.13
CA ILE A 395 12.03 8.35 16.52
C ILE A 395 11.58 8.46 15.06
N ARG A 396 11.40 7.33 14.37
CA ARG A 396 10.96 7.22 12.96
C ARG A 396 9.61 7.93 12.66
N ARG A 397 8.76 8.13 13.67
CA ARG A 397 7.51 8.89 13.58
C ARG A 397 7.71 10.41 13.43
N PHE A 398 8.91 10.92 13.75
CA PHE A 398 9.32 12.30 13.50
C PHE A 398 10.37 12.38 12.38
N LEU A 399 11.37 11.49 12.44
CA LEU A 399 12.36 11.27 11.39
C LEU A 399 11.81 10.30 10.34
N HIS A 400 10.89 10.78 9.51
CA HIS A 400 10.29 9.97 8.43
C HIS A 400 11.37 9.44 7.47
N PRO A 401 11.37 8.16 7.06
CA PRO A 401 12.43 7.60 6.22
C PRO A 401 12.70 8.33 4.90
N ILE A 402 11.69 8.95 4.30
CA ILE A 402 11.85 9.81 3.11
C ILE A 402 12.58 11.12 3.45
N LEU A 403 12.19 11.72 4.59
CA LEU A 403 12.82 12.84 5.30
C LEU A 403 14.35 12.75 5.35
N THR A 404 14.75 11.80 6.18
CA THR A 404 16.13 11.48 6.54
C THR A 404 16.94 10.97 5.37
N CYS A 405 16.37 10.09 4.52
CA CYS A 405 17.04 9.67 3.29
C CYS A 405 17.41 10.87 2.43
N SER A 406 16.44 11.75 2.15
CA SER A 406 16.64 12.87 1.24
C SER A 406 17.60 13.91 1.80
N LEU A 407 17.50 14.23 3.09
CA LEU A 407 18.45 15.14 3.75
C LEU A 407 19.88 14.58 3.73
N LEU A 408 20.07 13.31 4.08
CA LEU A 408 21.38 12.65 4.08
C LEU A 408 21.94 12.53 2.65
N THR A 409 21.09 12.26 1.66
CA THR A 409 21.46 12.22 0.24
C THR A 409 21.87 13.60 -0.26
N ALA A 410 21.11 14.65 0.03
CA ALA A 410 21.42 16.02 -0.38
C ALA A 410 22.73 16.53 0.26
N LEU A 411 22.92 16.30 1.57
CA LEU A 411 24.16 16.63 2.27
C LEU A 411 25.36 15.82 1.75
N GLY A 412 25.15 14.54 1.41
CA GLY A 412 26.20 13.71 0.80
C GLY A 412 26.58 14.16 -0.61
N ILE A 413 25.61 14.49 -1.47
CA ILE A 413 25.85 15.06 -2.81
C ILE A 413 26.57 16.39 -2.68
N TRP A 414 26.15 17.26 -1.75
CA TRP A 414 26.82 18.52 -1.47
C TRP A 414 28.27 18.33 -1.02
N ALA A 415 28.54 17.43 -0.08
CA ALA A 415 29.90 17.16 0.41
C ALA A 415 30.82 16.60 -0.70
N LEU A 416 30.33 15.65 -1.49
CA LEU A 416 31.06 15.08 -2.63
C LEU A 416 31.31 16.16 -3.71
N GLY A 417 30.32 17.01 -3.97
CA GLY A 417 30.45 18.16 -4.86
C GLY A 417 31.47 19.18 -4.38
N ALA A 418 31.42 19.59 -3.10
CA ALA A 418 32.32 20.55 -2.50
C ALA A 418 33.79 20.08 -2.52
N VAL A 419 34.04 18.79 -2.23
CA VAL A 419 35.38 18.18 -2.36
C VAL A 419 35.87 18.18 -3.82
N ARG A 420 34.95 18.17 -4.80
CA ARG A 420 35.24 18.32 -6.24
C ARG A 420 35.27 19.79 -6.72
N GLY A 421 35.07 20.76 -5.83
CA GLY A 421 35.00 22.19 -6.16
C GLY A 421 33.71 22.62 -6.87
N TRP A 422 32.65 21.81 -6.84
CA TRP A 422 31.35 22.11 -7.45
C TRP A 422 30.42 22.87 -6.51
N THR A 423 29.55 23.71 -7.07
CA THR A 423 28.45 24.34 -6.33
C THR A 423 27.34 23.33 -6.01
N ILE A 424 26.45 23.68 -5.08
CA ILE A 424 25.25 22.87 -4.80
C ILE A 424 24.38 22.68 -6.05
N GLN A 425 24.20 23.72 -6.88
CA GLN A 425 23.42 23.65 -8.11
C GLN A 425 24.06 22.72 -9.15
N GLN A 426 25.39 22.77 -9.32
CA GLN A 426 26.12 21.84 -10.20
C GLN A 426 26.00 20.39 -9.70
N SER A 427 26.08 20.19 -8.39
CA SER A 427 26.03 18.86 -7.76
C SER A 427 24.62 18.23 -7.86
N LEU A 428 23.57 19.03 -7.66
CA LEU A 428 22.18 18.60 -7.83
C LEU A 428 21.78 18.45 -9.32
N GLY A 429 22.33 19.28 -10.22
CA GLY A 429 22.20 19.07 -11.67
C GLY A 429 22.90 17.80 -12.17
N ALA A 430 23.99 17.38 -11.52
CA ALA A 430 24.63 16.09 -11.75
C ALA A 430 23.89 14.90 -11.08
N TYR A 431 22.88 15.18 -10.25
CA TYR A 431 21.99 14.18 -9.63
C TYR A 431 20.73 13.93 -10.45
N SER A 432 20.11 14.95 -11.04
CA SER A 432 19.03 14.81 -12.02
C SER A 432 19.32 15.69 -13.23
N THR A 433 19.66 15.06 -14.36
CA THR A 433 20.00 15.75 -15.62
C THR A 433 18.76 16.07 -16.46
N GLY A 434 17.56 15.70 -15.99
CA GLY A 434 16.29 15.78 -16.71
C GLY A 434 16.06 14.62 -17.68
N SER A 435 17.03 13.71 -17.80
CA SER A 435 17.09 12.68 -18.83
C SER A 435 16.30 11.42 -18.44
N ARG A 436 15.04 11.61 -18.06
CA ARG A 436 14.09 10.53 -17.70
C ARG A 436 13.81 9.62 -18.91
N TYR A 437 13.31 8.41 -18.68
CA TYR A 437 12.97 7.42 -19.72
C TYR A 437 12.17 8.00 -20.90
N LEU A 438 11.21 8.92 -20.65
CA LEU A 438 10.43 9.59 -21.69
C LEU A 438 11.30 10.33 -22.73
N VAL A 439 12.43 10.90 -22.29
CA VAL A 439 13.40 11.61 -23.13
C VAL A 439 14.42 10.66 -23.76
N LEU A 440 14.80 9.60 -23.05
CA LEU A 440 15.75 8.59 -23.53
C LEU A 440 15.15 7.69 -24.64
N PHE A 441 13.84 7.48 -24.63
CA PHE A 441 13.11 6.71 -25.64
C PHE A 441 12.66 7.57 -26.84
N ASP A 442 12.72 8.90 -26.77
CA ASP A 442 12.42 9.82 -27.89
C ASP A 442 13.46 9.65 -29.03
N PRO A 443 13.07 9.14 -30.22
CA PRO A 443 14.00 8.94 -31.33
C PRO A 443 14.63 10.24 -31.85
N THR A 444 13.97 11.39 -31.66
CA THR A 444 14.43 12.69 -32.19
C THR A 444 15.55 13.31 -31.34
N ARG A 445 15.63 12.92 -30.07
CA ARG A 445 16.60 13.40 -29.06
C ARG A 445 17.75 12.42 -28.82
N ARG A 446 17.66 11.20 -29.34
CA ARG A 446 18.64 10.12 -29.16
C ARG A 446 20.06 10.60 -29.49
N GLY A 447 20.97 10.51 -28.52
CA GLY A 447 22.37 10.95 -28.65
C GLY A 447 22.64 12.45 -28.48
N LYS A 448 21.60 13.28 -28.25
CA LYS A 448 21.72 14.74 -28.02
C LYS A 448 21.48 15.17 -26.56
N VAL A 449 21.28 14.21 -25.67
CA VAL A 449 20.87 14.41 -24.27
C VAL A 449 21.92 13.77 -23.37
N ALA A 450 22.14 14.35 -22.20
CA ALA A 450 23.03 13.77 -21.19
C ALA A 450 22.54 12.37 -20.76
N PRO A 451 23.44 11.48 -20.30
CA PRO A 451 23.02 10.30 -19.56
C PRO A 451 22.19 10.68 -18.31
N PRO A 452 21.29 9.79 -17.86
CA PRO A 452 20.49 10.02 -16.65
C PRO A 452 21.38 10.15 -15.41
N GLY A 453 20.97 11.02 -14.49
CA GLY A 453 21.44 11.00 -13.12
C GLY A 453 20.65 10.01 -12.25
N ALA A 454 21.08 9.83 -11.00
CA ALA A 454 20.40 8.94 -10.05
C ALA A 454 18.94 9.37 -9.78
N GLY A 455 18.67 10.68 -9.72
CA GLY A 455 17.33 11.24 -9.60
C GLY A 455 16.42 10.88 -10.77
N ASP A 456 16.92 10.89 -12.01
CA ASP A 456 16.12 10.55 -13.20
C ASP A 456 15.76 9.06 -13.24
N VAL A 457 16.66 8.19 -12.79
CA VAL A 457 16.40 6.74 -12.62
C VAL A 457 15.32 6.52 -11.54
N LEU A 458 15.46 7.16 -10.38
CA LEU A 458 14.51 7.04 -9.28
C LEU A 458 13.13 7.62 -9.66
N TYR A 459 13.06 8.72 -10.39
CA TYR A 459 11.81 9.24 -10.98
C TYR A 459 11.18 8.27 -11.98
N SER A 460 11.99 7.57 -12.79
CA SER A 460 11.49 6.54 -13.70
C SER A 460 10.87 5.37 -12.91
N MET A 461 11.52 4.93 -11.83
CA MET A 461 10.97 3.91 -10.92
C MET A 461 9.69 4.38 -10.21
N LEU A 462 9.58 5.67 -9.87
CA LEU A 462 8.37 6.25 -9.31
C LEU A 462 7.18 6.16 -10.27
N ASP A 463 7.38 6.51 -11.55
CA ASP A 463 6.33 6.41 -12.58
C ASP A 463 5.85 4.95 -12.78
N ALA A 464 6.76 3.97 -12.78
CA ALA A 464 6.40 2.55 -12.81
C ALA A 464 5.67 2.09 -11.52
N SER A 465 6.01 2.69 -10.38
CA SER A 465 5.35 2.43 -9.09
C SER A 465 3.92 2.98 -9.05
N ILE A 466 3.68 4.15 -9.64
CA ILE A 466 2.33 4.70 -9.85
C ILE A 466 1.49 3.73 -10.69
N VAL A 467 2.04 3.20 -11.80
CA VAL A 467 1.36 2.18 -12.61
C VAL A 467 1.07 0.90 -11.82
N SER A 468 1.97 0.50 -10.92
CA SER A 468 1.79 -0.69 -10.07
C SER A 468 0.63 -0.59 -9.08
N LEU A 469 0.15 0.61 -8.72
CA LEU A 469 -1.05 0.80 -7.88
C LEU A 469 -2.33 0.28 -8.56
N ALA A 470 -2.32 0.04 -9.87
CA ALA A 470 -3.41 -0.63 -10.57
C ALA A 470 -3.70 -2.05 -10.04
N ILE A 471 -2.70 -2.75 -9.48
CA ILE A 471 -2.87 -4.11 -8.93
C ILE A 471 -3.67 -4.12 -7.62
N PRO A 472 -3.32 -3.38 -6.54
CA PRO A 472 -4.16 -3.32 -5.35
C PRO A 472 -5.56 -2.77 -5.66
N MET A 473 -5.70 -1.77 -6.55
CA MET A 473 -7.01 -1.31 -7.00
C MET A 473 -7.83 -2.43 -7.67
N TYR A 474 -7.21 -3.26 -8.52
CA TYR A 474 -7.88 -4.41 -9.12
C TYR A 474 -8.17 -5.53 -8.10
N ARG A 475 -7.27 -5.80 -7.15
CA ARG A 475 -7.49 -6.79 -6.08
C ARG A 475 -8.74 -6.41 -5.26
N TYR A 476 -8.79 -5.19 -4.73
CA TYR A 476 -9.89 -4.66 -3.90
C TYR A 476 -11.08 -4.07 -4.70
N ARG A 477 -11.21 -4.41 -5.99
CA ARG A 477 -12.27 -3.91 -6.90
C ARG A 477 -13.72 -4.20 -6.49
N GLY A 478 -13.95 -5.05 -5.49
CA GLY A 478 -15.27 -5.33 -4.92
C GLY A 478 -15.71 -4.18 -4.03
N GLU A 479 -14.98 -3.97 -2.92
CA GLU A 479 -15.07 -2.83 -2.01
C GLU A 479 -15.12 -1.50 -2.80
N LEU A 480 -14.22 -1.34 -3.77
CA LEU A 480 -14.12 -0.16 -4.63
C LEU A 480 -15.38 0.13 -5.48
N LYS A 481 -16.19 -0.89 -5.80
CA LYS A 481 -17.47 -0.75 -6.50
C LYS A 481 -18.62 -0.45 -5.55
N CYS A 482 -18.65 -1.06 -4.37
CA CYS A 482 -19.66 -0.77 -3.35
C CYS A 482 -19.57 0.70 -2.88
N HIS A 483 -18.36 1.19 -2.62
CA HIS A 483 -18.11 2.54 -2.11
C HIS A 483 -17.77 3.57 -3.21
N ALA A 484 -17.99 3.22 -4.48
CA ALA A 484 -17.74 4.11 -5.61
C ALA A 484 -18.51 5.44 -5.48
N PHE A 485 -19.79 5.38 -5.11
CA PHE A 485 -20.63 6.57 -4.94
C PHE A 485 -20.08 7.51 -3.87
N GLU A 486 -19.72 6.98 -2.69
CA GLU A 486 -19.16 7.74 -1.56
C GLU A 486 -17.81 8.38 -1.92
N MET A 487 -16.99 7.66 -2.70
CA MET A 487 -15.73 8.21 -3.21
C MET A 487 -15.94 9.35 -4.20
N PHE A 488 -16.76 9.19 -5.24
CA PHE A 488 -17.02 10.27 -6.22
C PHE A 488 -17.72 11.48 -5.57
N SER A 489 -18.73 11.24 -4.73
CA SER A 489 -19.48 12.30 -4.05
C SER A 489 -18.67 13.04 -2.96
N THR A 490 -17.64 12.42 -2.38
CA THR A 490 -16.67 13.15 -1.55
C THR A 490 -15.67 13.94 -2.41
N THR A 491 -15.11 13.26 -3.41
CA THR A 491 -13.89 13.73 -4.09
C THR A 491 -14.15 14.94 -4.99
N ILE A 492 -15.29 14.96 -5.70
CA ILE A 492 -15.60 16.06 -6.63
C ILE A 492 -15.87 17.38 -5.88
N PRO A 493 -16.72 17.45 -4.84
CA PRO A 493 -16.87 18.65 -4.03
C PRO A 493 -15.56 19.09 -3.36
N LEU A 494 -14.75 18.15 -2.87
CA LEU A 494 -13.47 18.49 -2.23
C LEU A 494 -12.45 19.08 -3.21
N ALA A 495 -12.43 18.62 -4.46
CA ALA A 495 -11.65 19.22 -5.55
C ALA A 495 -12.13 20.64 -5.88
N VAL A 496 -13.45 20.83 -6.07
CA VAL A 496 -14.08 22.15 -6.29
C VAL A 496 -13.72 23.12 -5.15
N LEU A 497 -13.86 22.68 -3.90
CA LEU A 497 -13.55 23.49 -2.71
C LEU A 497 -12.06 23.88 -2.66
N SER A 498 -11.14 22.97 -3.01
CA SER A 498 -9.70 23.30 -3.13
C SER A 498 -9.45 24.38 -4.18
N LEU A 499 -9.99 24.21 -5.39
CA LEU A 499 -9.75 25.13 -6.51
C LEU A 499 -10.29 26.55 -6.24
N PHE A 500 -11.46 26.70 -5.62
CA PHE A 500 -12.06 28.02 -5.43
C PHE A 500 -11.77 28.70 -4.08
N ILE A 501 -11.60 27.95 -2.98
CA ILE A 501 -11.36 28.56 -1.65
C ILE A 501 -9.93 29.07 -1.54
N TYR A 502 -8.93 28.34 -2.04
CA TYR A 502 -7.53 28.72 -1.81
C TYR A 502 -7.10 30.03 -2.49
N PRO A 503 -7.47 30.32 -3.76
CA PRO A 503 -7.22 31.64 -4.36
C PRO A 503 -7.91 32.78 -3.60
N LEU A 504 -9.15 32.57 -3.15
CA LEU A 504 -9.93 33.55 -2.38
C LEU A 504 -9.27 33.85 -1.02
N VAL A 505 -8.79 32.84 -0.30
CA VAL A 505 -8.07 33.03 0.98
C VAL A 505 -6.69 33.65 0.76
N GLY A 506 -5.98 33.29 -0.32
CA GLY A 506 -4.73 33.93 -0.71
C GLY A 506 -4.90 35.43 -0.98
N ARG A 507 -5.96 35.81 -1.69
CA ARG A 507 -6.33 37.22 -1.91
C ARG A 507 -6.71 37.92 -0.60
N ALA A 508 -7.46 37.28 0.28
CA ALA A 508 -7.82 37.83 1.60
C ALA A 508 -6.59 38.11 2.48
N LEU A 509 -5.57 37.23 2.43
CA LEU A 509 -4.29 37.43 3.11
C LEU A 509 -3.36 38.44 2.41
N LYS A 510 -3.71 38.95 1.22
CA LYS A 510 -2.86 39.81 0.38
C LYS A 510 -1.53 39.11 0.05
N LEU A 511 -1.60 37.92 -0.54
CA LEU A 511 -0.50 37.28 -1.26
C LEU A 511 -0.45 37.79 -2.72
N ALA A 512 0.66 37.60 -3.42
CA ALA A 512 0.67 37.77 -4.88
C ALA A 512 -0.30 36.77 -5.56
N PRO A 513 -1.06 37.14 -6.61
CA PRO A 513 -2.10 36.27 -7.18
C PRO A 513 -1.59 34.89 -7.63
N SER A 514 -0.42 34.82 -8.27
CA SER A 514 0.21 33.57 -8.68
C SER A 514 0.52 32.63 -7.50
N ARG A 515 0.89 33.19 -6.34
CA ARG A 515 1.15 32.43 -5.11
C ARG A 515 -0.14 32.01 -4.40
N GLY A 516 -1.23 32.75 -4.58
CA GLY A 516 -2.57 32.35 -4.17
C GLY A 516 -3.11 31.17 -5.00
N LEU A 517 -2.80 31.14 -6.30
CA LEU A 517 -3.16 30.04 -7.20
C LEU A 517 -2.40 28.74 -6.86
N ALA A 518 -1.12 28.80 -6.50
CA ALA A 518 -0.32 27.64 -6.11
C ALA A 518 -0.93 26.80 -4.97
N PHE A 519 -1.72 27.40 -4.09
CA PHE A 519 -2.45 26.65 -3.06
C PHE A 519 -3.58 25.78 -3.63
N ALA A 520 -4.20 26.14 -4.76
CA ALA A 520 -5.23 25.33 -5.44
C ALA A 520 -4.71 23.92 -5.81
N ALA A 521 -3.43 23.85 -6.19
CA ALA A 521 -2.72 22.62 -6.55
C ALA A 521 -2.18 21.83 -5.33
N ARG A 522 -2.18 22.39 -4.11
CA ARG A 522 -1.45 21.88 -2.92
C ARG A 522 -1.67 20.39 -2.62
N SER A 523 -2.89 19.89 -2.71
CA SER A 523 -3.24 18.49 -2.36
C SER A 523 -3.16 17.53 -3.56
N VAL A 524 -2.83 18.03 -4.75
CA VAL A 524 -2.68 17.26 -5.98
C VAL A 524 -1.26 16.67 -6.05
N THR A 525 -1.11 15.43 -6.54
CA THR A 525 0.21 14.80 -6.70
C THR A 525 1.07 15.60 -7.69
N THR A 526 2.35 15.85 -7.38
CA THR A 526 3.26 16.73 -8.15
C THR A 526 3.20 16.58 -9.68
N PRO A 527 3.17 15.37 -10.29
CA PRO A 527 3.05 15.23 -11.75
C PRO A 527 1.78 15.86 -12.33
N MET A 528 0.67 15.83 -11.59
CA MET A 528 -0.63 16.41 -12.00
C MET A 528 -0.75 17.88 -11.58
N ALA A 529 -0.04 18.30 -10.53
CA ALA A 529 -0.04 19.68 -10.04
C ALA A 529 0.67 20.64 -11.02
N ILE A 530 1.82 20.25 -11.58
CA ILE A 530 2.59 21.07 -12.53
C ILE A 530 1.76 21.52 -13.77
N PRO A 531 1.08 20.63 -14.53
CA PRO A 531 0.28 21.05 -15.68
C PRO A 531 -1.01 21.81 -15.32
N LEU A 532 -1.57 21.55 -14.13
CA LEU A 532 -2.69 22.31 -13.59
C LEU A 532 -2.27 23.76 -13.31
N GLU A 533 -1.17 23.94 -12.58
CA GLU A 533 -0.67 25.26 -12.20
C GLU A 533 -0.21 26.09 -13.42
N ALA A 534 0.41 25.44 -14.40
CA ALA A 534 0.76 26.06 -15.67
C ALA A 534 -0.48 26.58 -16.44
N SER A 535 -1.65 25.98 -16.25
CA SER A 535 -2.91 26.46 -16.82
C SER A 535 -3.49 27.63 -16.01
N LEU A 536 -3.30 27.62 -14.69
CA LEU A 536 -3.71 28.72 -13.80
C LEU A 536 -2.82 29.98 -13.92
N HIS A 537 -1.59 29.84 -14.41
CA HIS A 537 -0.54 30.89 -14.43
C HIS A 537 -0.05 31.27 -13.02
N GLY A 538 0.01 30.28 -12.12
CA GLY A 538 0.52 30.46 -10.76
C GLY A 538 2.02 30.19 -10.59
N ASP A 539 2.46 29.95 -9.35
CA ASP A 539 3.87 29.76 -8.98
C ASP A 539 4.24 28.25 -8.97
N PRO A 540 5.01 27.75 -9.97
CA PRO A 540 5.31 26.33 -10.07
C PRO A 540 6.29 25.86 -8.99
N GLY A 541 7.18 26.73 -8.49
CA GLY A 541 8.14 26.38 -7.44
C GLY A 541 7.43 26.17 -6.11
N LEU A 542 6.59 27.12 -5.72
CA LEU A 542 5.72 26.97 -4.53
C LEU A 542 4.77 25.79 -4.67
N THR A 543 4.20 25.55 -5.84
CA THR A 543 3.33 24.38 -6.09
C THR A 543 4.05 23.06 -5.78
N VAL A 544 5.27 22.86 -6.29
CA VAL A 544 6.03 21.63 -6.03
C VAL A 544 6.35 21.48 -4.53
N ILE A 545 6.81 22.55 -3.87
CA ILE A 545 7.04 22.59 -2.42
C ILE A 545 5.76 22.23 -1.65
N PHE A 546 4.61 22.81 -2.01
CA PHE A 546 3.32 22.59 -1.36
C PHE A 546 2.83 21.15 -1.49
N CYS A 547 2.94 20.53 -2.67
CA CYS A 547 2.61 19.11 -2.89
C CYS A 547 3.49 18.19 -2.03
N ILE A 548 4.80 18.46 -2.00
CA ILE A 548 5.81 17.66 -1.29
C ILE A 548 5.58 17.72 0.23
N LEU A 549 5.45 18.91 0.79
CA LEU A 549 5.18 19.11 2.22
C LEU A 549 3.84 18.50 2.63
N THR A 550 2.81 18.66 1.79
CA THR A 550 1.46 18.13 2.06
C THR A 550 1.46 16.60 2.14
N GLY A 551 2.14 15.93 1.21
CA GLY A 551 2.26 14.47 1.21
C GLY A 551 2.96 13.91 2.46
N VAL A 552 4.01 14.60 2.95
CA VAL A 552 4.71 14.19 4.18
C VAL A 552 3.88 14.47 5.43
N LEU A 553 3.23 15.63 5.53
CA LEU A 553 2.35 15.93 6.66
C LEU A 553 1.17 14.95 6.73
N GLY A 554 0.63 14.50 5.59
CA GLY A 554 -0.36 13.43 5.56
C GLY A 554 0.17 12.11 6.12
N ALA A 555 1.31 11.64 5.62
CA ALA A 555 1.94 10.41 6.09
C ALA A 555 2.26 10.42 7.59
N LEU A 556 2.68 11.57 8.15
CA LEU A 556 3.06 11.70 9.57
C LEU A 556 1.90 12.05 10.51
N ALA A 557 1.12 13.07 10.16
CA ALA A 557 0.08 13.63 11.02
C ALA A 557 -1.32 13.08 10.68
N GLY A 558 -1.59 12.68 9.43
CA GLY A 558 -2.91 12.22 8.98
C GLY A 558 -3.51 11.09 9.84
N PRO A 559 -2.84 9.92 9.99
CA PRO A 559 -3.29 8.85 10.89
C PRO A 559 -3.35 9.25 12.38
N SER A 560 -2.76 10.37 12.78
CA SER A 560 -2.86 10.91 14.15
C SER A 560 -4.06 11.86 14.29
N LEU A 561 -4.34 12.66 13.27
CA LEU A 561 -5.45 13.62 13.18
C LEU A 561 -6.80 12.92 12.95
N LEU A 562 -6.83 11.85 12.16
CA LEU A 562 -8.03 11.01 11.99
C LEU A 562 -8.45 10.37 13.32
N ARG A 563 -7.49 9.91 14.15
CA ARG A 563 -7.77 9.43 15.51
C ARG A 563 -8.25 10.54 16.45
N LEU A 564 -7.76 11.77 16.31
CA LEU A 564 -8.28 12.93 17.04
C LEU A 564 -9.75 13.25 16.65
N LEU A 565 -10.08 13.07 15.37
CA LEU A 565 -11.45 13.14 14.83
C LEU A 565 -12.30 11.89 15.14
N ARG A 566 -11.78 10.96 15.97
CA ARG A 566 -12.43 9.70 16.40
C ARG A 566 -12.78 8.74 15.25
N VAL A 567 -12.10 8.86 14.10
CA VAL A 567 -12.14 7.84 13.04
C VAL A 567 -11.53 6.55 13.58
N LYS A 568 -12.23 5.44 13.37
CA LYS A 568 -11.81 4.11 13.81
C LYS A 568 -10.66 3.58 12.95
N PRO A 569 -9.69 2.80 13.49
CA PRO A 569 -8.66 2.14 12.68
C PRO A 569 -9.23 1.19 11.62
N GLU A 570 -10.41 0.63 11.90
CA GLU A 570 -11.13 -0.29 11.00
C GLU A 570 -11.84 0.42 9.84
N ASP A 571 -12.02 1.75 9.90
CA ASP A 571 -12.69 2.55 8.87
C ASP A 571 -11.71 2.87 7.71
N TYR A 572 -11.39 1.83 6.94
CA TYR A 572 -10.47 1.91 5.80
C TYR A 572 -11.01 2.80 4.67
N ILE A 573 -12.32 3.05 4.62
CA ILE A 573 -12.98 3.91 3.63
C ILE A 573 -12.70 5.38 3.95
N THR A 574 -13.02 5.84 5.17
CA THR A 574 -12.73 7.22 5.59
C THR A 574 -11.23 7.48 5.64
N ILE A 575 -10.43 6.55 6.17
CA ILE A 575 -8.96 6.67 6.18
C ILE A 575 -8.43 6.80 4.74
N GLY A 576 -8.89 5.94 3.82
CA GLY A 576 -8.44 5.95 2.44
C GLY A 576 -8.84 7.22 1.68
N ILE A 577 -10.12 7.60 1.69
CA ILE A 577 -10.61 8.77 0.95
C ILE A 577 -9.97 10.06 1.48
N VAL A 578 -9.90 10.24 2.81
CA VAL A 578 -9.34 11.45 3.39
C VAL A 578 -7.83 11.55 3.14
N LEU A 579 -7.03 10.50 3.38
CA LEU A 579 -5.58 10.59 3.15
C LEU A 579 -5.23 10.69 1.66
N GLY A 580 -5.96 10.01 0.78
CA GLY A 580 -5.79 10.11 -0.66
C GLY A 580 -6.03 11.53 -1.18
N CYS A 581 -7.20 12.11 -0.90
CA CYS A 581 -7.55 13.45 -1.38
C CYS A 581 -6.74 14.58 -0.72
N THR A 582 -6.26 14.39 0.51
CA THR A 582 -5.55 15.45 1.26
C THR A 582 -4.03 15.40 1.09
N ALA A 583 -3.44 14.24 0.82
CA ALA A 583 -1.99 14.01 0.89
C ALA A 583 -1.45 12.96 -0.11
N SER A 584 -2.24 12.65 -1.14
CA SER A 584 -1.75 12.09 -2.40
C SER A 584 -1.04 10.74 -2.28
N ALA A 585 -0.19 10.42 -3.26
CA ALA A 585 0.55 9.16 -3.33
C ALA A 585 1.55 8.93 -2.18
N ILE A 586 2.06 9.98 -1.51
CA ILE A 586 3.02 9.84 -0.39
C ILE A 586 2.32 9.29 0.86
N SER A 587 1.14 9.83 1.22
CA SER A 587 0.36 9.26 2.33
C SER A 587 -0.23 7.89 1.97
N THR A 588 -0.53 7.65 0.69
CA THR A 588 -0.95 6.33 0.19
C THR A 588 0.16 5.29 0.35
N ALA A 589 1.42 5.66 0.12
CA ALA A 589 2.57 4.78 0.31
C ALA A 589 2.75 4.32 1.77
N ALA A 590 2.45 5.17 2.76
CA ALA A 590 2.46 4.79 4.17
C ALA A 590 1.39 3.73 4.49
N LEU A 591 0.18 3.86 3.91
CA LEU A 591 -0.91 2.91 4.11
C LEU A 591 -0.61 1.52 3.54
N LEU A 592 0.24 1.37 2.52
CA LEU A 592 0.53 0.06 1.90
C LEU A 592 1.08 -0.98 2.88
N GLY A 593 1.77 -0.55 3.95
CA GLY A 593 2.26 -1.43 5.01
C GLY A 593 1.30 -1.63 6.18
N GLU A 594 0.50 -0.61 6.53
CA GLU A 594 -0.36 -0.61 7.73
C GLU A 594 -1.81 -1.06 7.45
N ASN A 595 -2.39 -0.67 6.31
CA ASN A 595 -3.75 -1.01 5.92
C ASN A 595 -3.90 -1.06 4.38
N PRO A 596 -3.65 -2.22 3.74
CA PRO A 596 -3.71 -2.36 2.28
C PRO A 596 -5.08 -2.07 1.64
N ARG A 597 -6.20 -2.31 2.36
CA ARG A 597 -7.55 -1.91 1.91
C ARG A 597 -7.64 -0.38 1.81
N ALA A 598 -7.27 0.32 2.88
CA ALA A 598 -7.24 1.79 2.89
C ALA A 598 -6.27 2.36 1.84
N ALA A 599 -5.13 1.70 1.59
CA ALA A 599 -4.20 2.10 0.54
C ALA A 599 -4.81 1.99 -0.87
N ALA A 600 -5.62 0.96 -1.14
CA ALA A 600 -6.30 0.81 -2.43
C ALA A 600 -7.43 1.86 -2.63
N ILE A 601 -8.21 2.14 -1.59
CA ILE A 601 -9.19 3.23 -1.57
C ILE A 601 -8.49 4.59 -1.79
N SER A 602 -7.41 4.85 -1.04
CA SER A 602 -6.57 6.05 -1.16
C SER A 602 -5.98 6.23 -2.56
N SER A 603 -5.57 5.12 -3.20
CA SER A 603 -5.01 5.11 -4.56
C SER A 603 -6.02 5.61 -5.60
N LEU A 604 -7.27 5.15 -5.56
CA LEU A 604 -8.29 5.69 -6.46
C LEU A 604 -8.69 7.12 -6.05
N ALA A 605 -8.84 7.40 -4.75
CA ALA A 605 -9.26 8.71 -4.25
C ALA A 605 -8.32 9.83 -4.69
N PHE A 606 -6.99 9.67 -4.53
CA PHE A 606 -6.05 10.72 -4.97
C PHE A 606 -6.03 10.92 -6.49
N VAL A 607 -6.25 9.85 -7.25
CA VAL A 607 -6.30 9.93 -8.73
C VAL A 607 -7.60 10.58 -9.19
N LEU A 608 -8.75 10.23 -8.62
CA LEU A 608 -10.02 10.91 -8.89
C LEU A 608 -9.97 12.38 -8.48
N TYR A 609 -9.30 12.70 -7.38
CA TYR A 609 -9.10 14.07 -6.92
C TYR A 609 -8.26 14.88 -7.92
N GLY A 610 -7.11 14.34 -8.34
CA GLY A 610 -6.27 14.96 -9.36
C GLY A 610 -6.97 15.08 -10.72
N VAL A 611 -7.72 14.06 -11.15
CA VAL A 611 -8.51 14.08 -12.40
C VAL A 611 -9.60 15.15 -12.35
N ALA A 612 -10.33 15.26 -11.23
CA ALA A 612 -11.34 16.30 -11.03
C ALA A 612 -10.71 17.70 -11.07
N CYS A 613 -9.57 17.90 -10.38
CA CYS A 613 -8.86 19.18 -10.41
C CYS A 613 -8.41 19.56 -11.83
N VAL A 614 -7.69 18.67 -12.52
CA VAL A 614 -7.17 18.92 -13.88
C VAL A 614 -8.31 19.10 -14.89
N GLY A 615 -9.38 18.30 -14.80
CA GLY A 615 -10.55 18.39 -15.66
C GLY A 615 -11.35 19.68 -15.48
N LEU A 616 -11.45 20.19 -14.24
CA LEU A 616 -12.04 21.51 -13.98
C LEU A 616 -11.17 22.63 -14.54
N THR A 617 -9.85 22.60 -14.36
CA THR A 617 -8.94 23.61 -14.91
C THR A 617 -8.75 23.52 -16.43
N ALA A 618 -9.18 22.44 -17.08
CA ALA A 618 -9.23 22.35 -18.55
C ALA A 618 -10.35 23.19 -19.17
N VAL A 619 -11.28 23.72 -18.37
CA VAL A 619 -12.36 24.62 -18.80
C VAL A 619 -11.90 26.08 -18.64
N PRO A 620 -11.68 26.86 -19.72
CA PRO A 620 -11.12 28.21 -19.62
C PRO A 620 -11.91 29.17 -18.72
N GLN A 621 -13.24 29.02 -18.68
CA GLN A 621 -14.13 29.81 -17.83
C GLN A 621 -13.86 29.56 -16.32
N VAL A 622 -13.50 28.34 -15.93
CA VAL A 622 -13.13 28.00 -14.55
C VAL A 622 -11.82 28.68 -14.17
N VAL A 623 -10.83 28.63 -15.07
CA VAL A 623 -9.53 29.30 -14.90
C VAL A 623 -9.72 30.81 -14.74
N GLN A 624 -10.51 31.45 -15.60
CA GLN A 624 -10.81 32.89 -15.50
C GLN A 624 -11.47 33.28 -14.16
N VAL A 625 -12.39 32.45 -13.65
CA VAL A 625 -12.99 32.68 -12.32
C VAL A 625 -11.94 32.53 -11.21
N MET A 626 -11.09 31.50 -11.26
CA MET A 626 -10.02 31.29 -10.26
C MET A 626 -8.98 32.43 -10.26
N GLN A 627 -8.58 32.91 -11.45
CA GLN A 627 -7.68 34.05 -11.61
C GLN A 627 -8.33 35.34 -11.07
N THR A 628 -9.61 35.57 -11.37
CA THR A 628 -10.39 36.68 -10.79
C THR A 628 -10.47 36.60 -9.25
N LEU A 629 -10.64 35.40 -8.69
CA LEU A 629 -10.64 35.17 -7.23
C LEU A 629 -9.26 35.39 -6.60
N ALA A 630 -8.17 35.05 -7.29
CA ALA A 630 -6.80 35.36 -6.88
C ALA A 630 -6.49 36.87 -6.93
N GLY A 631 -7.18 37.61 -7.81
CA GLY A 631 -6.95 39.05 -8.04
C GLY A 631 -5.95 39.35 -9.14
N MET A 632 -5.95 38.53 -10.20
CA MET A 632 -5.37 38.88 -11.51
C MET A 632 -6.33 39.77 -12.31
#